data_AF-N9D085-F1
#
_entry.id   AF-N9D085-F1
#
_cell.length_a   1.000
_cell.length_b   1.000
_cell.length_c   1.000
_cell.angle_alpha   90.00
_cell.angle_beta   90.00
_cell.angle_gamma   90.00
#
_symmetry.space_group_name_H-M   'P 1'
#
loop_
_entity.id
_entity.type
_entity.pdbx_description
1 polymer ?
#
loop_
_entity_poly.entity_id
_entity_poly.type
_entity_poly.pdbx_seq_one_letter_code
_entity_poly.pdbx_strand_id
1 'polypeptide(L)'
;MINKNQLTERSFTPSQLSGFDGAHSIQLPVDFIHDLSKADSLQAVLDTIAYWISHVFEADRASITLQDTEEYLKLYSISGNHAIPMNFKIPIGQTFVGRVFAQSQLIICDDLSQSDELDCKMLSEHGMGTCMDAPMIHNGVCIGTLNVADQRKYHYTLQQAILLQSLATWLALNIKLHLQVQEMAVLASTDELTGTFNRRVFVQESNQTMQHFSHTRVPFTIGILDIDHFKQLNDCYGHTAGDHVLKKMTKKIRSVLRDEDFLARIGGEEFAIILPACLGDETMRVFKRICSTIEAMEVHYEQEVLCFTVSIGVAEVGKHDADAEDVFKRADKALYCAKQAGRNRIHFAN
;
A
#
# COMPACT_ATOMS: atom_id res chain seq x y z
N MET A 1 33.43 32.81 15.93
CA MET A 1 33.82 31.46 16.42
C MET A 1 33.44 30.48 15.33
N ILE A 2 34.42 29.88 14.66
CA ILE A 2 34.17 28.83 13.66
C ILE A 2 33.62 27.63 14.43
N ASN A 3 32.43 27.15 14.03
CA ASN A 3 31.76 26.05 14.70
C ASN A 3 32.66 24.80 14.62
N LYS A 4 32.95 24.14 15.75
CA LYS A 4 33.89 23.00 15.79
C LYS A 4 33.57 21.90 14.76
N ASN A 5 32.29 21.75 14.39
CA ASN A 5 31.82 20.80 13.39
C ASN A 5 32.37 21.04 11.97
N GLN A 6 32.80 22.26 11.60
CA GLN A 6 33.22 22.55 10.22
C GLN A 6 34.58 21.95 9.82
N LEU A 7 35.39 21.46 10.77
CA LEU A 7 36.73 20.91 10.47
C LEU A 7 36.73 19.41 10.17
N THR A 8 35.65 18.70 10.50
CA THR A 8 35.53 17.23 10.38
C THR A 8 34.34 16.80 9.52
N GLU A 9 33.65 17.75 8.89
CA GLU A 9 32.52 17.48 8.01
C GLU A 9 32.79 17.98 6.59
N ARG A 10 32.38 17.18 5.61
CA ARG A 10 32.43 17.54 4.19
C ARG A 10 31.03 17.45 3.60
N SER A 11 30.48 18.59 3.19
CA SER A 11 29.19 18.67 2.49
C SER A 11 29.41 18.79 0.99
N PHE A 12 28.57 18.11 0.21
CA PHE A 12 28.64 18.09 -1.25
C PHE A 12 27.29 18.49 -1.85
N THR A 13 27.32 19.50 -2.72
CA THR A 13 26.16 19.85 -3.54
C THR A 13 26.01 18.85 -4.70
N PRO A 14 24.80 18.69 -5.26
CA PRO A 14 24.59 17.85 -6.44
C PRO A 14 25.54 18.18 -7.59
N SER A 15 25.85 19.47 -7.82
CA SER A 15 26.79 19.91 -8.85
C SER A 15 28.22 19.45 -8.61
N GLN A 16 28.68 19.38 -7.36
CA GLN A 16 30.02 18.88 -7.02
C GLN A 16 30.15 17.37 -7.22
N LEU A 17 29.03 16.63 -7.15
CA LEU A 17 28.97 15.19 -7.37
C LEU A 17 28.71 14.81 -8.83
N SER A 18 28.42 15.78 -9.71
CA SER A 18 28.05 15.56 -11.12
C SER A 18 29.24 15.61 -12.10
N GLY A 19 30.47 15.76 -11.61
CA GLY A 19 31.66 15.83 -12.47
C GLY A 19 31.92 14.51 -13.19
N PHE A 20 31.92 14.53 -14.54
CA PHE A 20 32.22 13.37 -15.37
C PHE A 20 33.62 13.54 -15.98
N ASP A 21 34.63 12.95 -15.34
CA ASP A 21 36.03 12.94 -15.82
C ASP A 21 36.42 11.61 -16.50
N GLY A 22 35.45 10.74 -16.78
CA GLY A 22 35.65 9.47 -17.49
C GLY A 22 36.30 8.36 -16.67
N ALA A 23 36.67 8.61 -15.40
CA ALA A 23 37.30 7.64 -14.51
C ALA A 23 36.33 6.98 -13.50
N HIS A 24 35.07 7.46 -13.43
CA HIS A 24 34.10 7.00 -12.45
C HIS A 24 33.16 5.93 -13.05
N SER A 25 33.51 4.65 -12.86
CA SER A 25 32.59 3.53 -13.11
C SER A 25 31.98 3.05 -11.79
N ILE A 26 30.65 2.90 -11.76
CA ILE A 26 29.94 2.27 -10.64
C ILE A 26 29.94 0.76 -10.90
N GLN A 27 30.66 0.01 -10.08
CA GLN A 27 30.67 -1.45 -10.13
C GLN A 27 29.80 -1.97 -9.00
N LEU A 28 28.76 -2.72 -9.36
CA LEU A 28 27.86 -3.39 -8.43
C LEU A 28 27.93 -4.89 -8.65
N PRO A 29 27.90 -5.71 -7.58
CA PRO A 29 27.80 -7.16 -7.72
C PRO A 29 26.55 -7.56 -8.51
N VAL A 30 26.66 -8.57 -9.38
CA VAL A 30 25.49 -9.11 -10.12
C VAL A 30 24.43 -9.63 -9.16
N ASP A 31 24.86 -10.24 -8.05
CA ASP A 31 23.98 -10.76 -7.01
C ASP A 31 23.14 -9.65 -6.34
N PHE A 32 23.62 -8.41 -6.31
CA PHE A 32 22.81 -7.28 -5.84
C PHE A 32 21.54 -7.12 -6.69
N ILE A 33 21.70 -7.10 -8.01
CA ILE A 33 20.56 -6.98 -8.94
C ILE A 33 19.68 -8.23 -8.86
N HIS A 34 20.28 -9.41 -8.75
CA HIS A 34 19.54 -10.68 -8.65
C HIS A 34 18.67 -10.74 -7.39
N ASP A 35 19.21 -10.42 -6.23
CA ASP A 35 18.45 -10.45 -4.97
C ASP A 35 17.37 -9.37 -4.94
N LEU A 36 17.67 -8.19 -5.49
CA LEU A 36 16.67 -7.13 -5.64
C LEU A 36 15.50 -7.58 -6.53
N SER A 37 15.77 -8.35 -7.58
CA SER A 37 14.72 -8.87 -8.48
C SER A 37 13.77 -9.88 -7.84
N LYS A 38 14.16 -10.47 -6.70
CA LYS A 38 13.32 -11.40 -5.92
C LYS A 38 12.48 -10.70 -4.86
N ALA A 39 12.74 -9.42 -4.58
CA ALA A 39 11.99 -8.68 -3.59
C ALA A 39 10.54 -8.46 -4.06
N ASP A 40 9.58 -8.91 -3.26
CA ASP A 40 8.14 -8.90 -3.57
C ASP A 40 7.38 -7.75 -2.88
N SER A 41 8.09 -6.95 -2.07
CA SER A 41 7.54 -5.86 -1.30
C SER A 41 8.53 -4.72 -1.16
N LEU A 42 8.02 -3.51 -0.89
CA LEU A 42 8.88 -2.34 -0.65
C LEU A 42 9.85 -2.59 0.50
N GLN A 43 9.39 -3.23 1.59
CA GLN A 43 10.24 -3.55 2.73
C GLN A 43 11.38 -4.50 2.33
N ALA A 44 11.10 -5.56 1.56
CA ALA A 44 12.11 -6.48 1.06
C ALA A 44 13.14 -5.77 0.15
N VAL A 45 12.70 -4.80 -0.65
CA VAL A 45 13.59 -3.95 -1.46
C VAL A 45 14.53 -3.13 -0.56
N LEU A 46 13.99 -2.44 0.45
CA LEU A 46 14.78 -1.64 1.39
C LEU A 46 15.81 -2.49 2.15
N ASP A 47 15.40 -3.66 2.64
CA ASP A 47 16.28 -4.60 3.37
C ASP A 47 17.41 -5.15 2.49
N THR A 48 17.08 -5.51 1.25
CA THR A 48 18.08 -5.96 0.27
C THR A 48 19.09 -4.85 -0.02
N ILE A 49 18.64 -3.62 -0.18
CA ILE A 49 19.53 -2.48 -0.44
C ILE A 49 20.42 -2.18 0.76
N ALA A 50 19.87 -2.12 1.98
CA ALA A 50 20.66 -1.88 3.18
C ALA A 50 21.75 -2.95 3.34
N TYR A 51 21.41 -4.22 3.12
CA TYR A 51 22.37 -5.32 3.10
C TYR A 51 23.49 -5.08 2.06
N TRP A 52 23.14 -4.90 0.79
CA TRP A 52 24.15 -4.77 -0.27
C TRP A 52 25.00 -3.52 -0.14
N ILE A 53 24.44 -2.40 0.32
CA ILE A 53 25.20 -1.17 0.55
C ILE A 53 26.25 -1.37 1.64
N SER A 54 25.94 -2.08 2.73
CA SER A 54 26.97 -2.38 3.74
C SER A 54 28.14 -3.19 3.16
N HIS A 55 27.88 -4.08 2.20
CA HIS A 55 28.94 -4.88 1.55
C HIS A 55 29.71 -4.08 0.49
N VAL A 56 29.03 -3.31 -0.36
CA VAL A 56 29.64 -2.50 -1.43
C VAL A 56 30.56 -1.42 -0.86
N PHE A 57 30.19 -0.85 0.30
CA PHE A 57 30.98 0.18 0.97
C PHE A 57 31.95 -0.40 2.01
N GLU A 58 31.99 -1.72 2.20
CA GLU A 58 32.72 -2.38 3.30
C GLU A 58 32.44 -1.73 4.66
N ALA A 59 31.20 -1.29 4.85
CA ALA A 59 30.77 -0.51 6.00
C ALA A 59 30.22 -1.41 7.11
N ASP A 60 30.58 -1.11 8.36
CA ASP A 60 30.04 -1.79 9.55
C ASP A 60 28.54 -1.58 9.76
N ARG A 61 27.99 -0.54 9.12
CA ARG A 61 26.57 -0.20 9.18
C ARG A 61 26.11 0.43 7.87
N ALA A 62 24.91 0.03 7.44
CA ALA A 62 24.12 0.79 6.46
C ALA A 62 22.68 0.91 6.97
N SER A 63 22.01 2.01 6.65
CA SER A 63 20.60 2.18 7.01
C SER A 63 19.84 3.12 6.09
N ILE A 64 18.52 2.92 6.04
CA ILE A 64 17.60 3.74 5.25
C ILE A 64 16.58 4.36 6.18
N THR A 65 16.45 5.68 6.12
CA THR A 65 15.38 6.42 6.80
C THR A 65 14.41 7.01 5.80
N LEU A 66 13.14 7.10 6.18
CA LEU A 66 12.11 7.82 5.42
C LEU A 66 11.38 8.80 6.34
N GLN A 67 10.85 9.86 5.75
CA GLN A 67 10.02 10.81 6.49
C GLN A 67 8.74 10.13 7.00
N ASP A 68 8.51 10.23 8.31
CA ASP A 68 7.31 9.70 8.98
C ASP A 68 6.32 10.83 9.27
N THR A 69 6.83 11.96 9.77
CA THR A 69 6.05 13.18 10.03
C THR A 69 6.88 14.41 9.66
N GLU A 70 6.32 15.62 9.79
CA GLU A 70 7.05 16.87 9.56
C GLU A 70 8.27 17.04 10.47
N GLU A 71 8.26 16.44 11.66
CA GLU A 71 9.32 16.61 12.67
C GLU A 71 10.26 15.40 12.80
N TYR A 72 9.87 14.22 12.27
CA TYR A 72 10.56 12.97 12.52
C TYR A 72 10.80 12.14 11.25
N LEU A 73 12.00 11.56 11.19
CA LEU A 73 12.32 10.43 10.33
C LEU A 73 12.10 9.12 11.08
N LYS A 74 11.83 8.07 10.33
CA LYS A 74 11.75 6.69 10.82
C LYS A 74 12.77 5.82 10.11
N LEU A 75 13.37 4.92 10.88
CA LEU A 75 14.31 3.92 10.39
C LEU A 75 13.53 2.74 9.78
N TYR A 76 13.74 2.48 8.49
CA TYR A 76 13.02 1.43 7.75
C TYR A 76 13.85 0.18 7.55
N SER A 77 15.16 0.31 7.44
CA SER A 77 16.06 -0.82 7.28
C SER A 77 17.45 -0.53 7.83
N ILE A 78 18.12 -1.58 8.32
CA ILE A 78 19.48 -1.55 8.86
C ILE A 78 20.19 -2.83 8.47
N SER A 79 21.47 -2.73 8.08
CA SER A 79 22.42 -3.83 8.04
C SER A 79 23.60 -3.52 8.96
N GLY A 80 24.11 -4.54 9.68
CA GLY A 80 25.28 -4.41 10.55
C GLY A 80 24.95 -3.88 11.96
N ASN A 81 25.64 -2.83 12.40
CA ASN A 81 25.52 -2.30 13.76
C ASN A 81 24.13 -1.68 14.07
N HIS A 82 23.56 -1.97 15.24
CA HIS A 82 22.23 -1.54 15.69
C HIS A 82 22.22 -0.40 16.71
N ALA A 83 23.24 0.48 16.70
CA ALA A 83 23.37 1.63 17.61
C ALA A 83 22.10 2.49 17.71
N ILE A 84 21.39 2.65 16.60
CA ILE A 84 20.10 3.32 16.54
C ILE A 84 19.02 2.24 16.42
N PRO A 85 18.13 2.08 17.43
CA PRO A 85 17.06 1.09 17.39
C PRO A 85 16.05 1.36 16.27
N MET A 86 15.46 0.30 15.70
CA MET A 86 14.45 0.41 14.62
C MET A 86 13.21 1.22 15.01
N ASN A 87 12.81 1.19 16.28
CA ASN A 87 11.65 1.92 16.79
C ASN A 87 11.99 3.35 17.28
N PHE A 88 13.25 3.78 17.16
CA PHE A 88 13.66 5.10 17.55
C PHE A 88 13.11 6.14 16.55
N LYS A 89 12.37 7.12 17.07
CA LYS A 89 11.91 8.27 16.28
C LYS A 89 13.05 9.26 16.17
N ILE A 90 13.54 9.48 14.96
CA ILE A 90 14.72 10.30 14.68
C ILE A 90 14.27 11.76 14.50
N PRO A 91 14.54 12.68 15.44
CA PRO A 91 14.05 14.06 15.34
C PRO A 91 14.87 14.83 14.31
N ILE A 92 14.22 15.39 13.28
CA ILE A 92 14.89 16.07 12.15
C ILE A 92 15.77 17.23 12.62
N GLY A 93 15.32 18.00 13.61
CA GLY A 93 16.03 19.18 14.10
C GLY A 93 17.22 18.92 15.03
N GLN A 94 17.50 17.65 15.41
CA GLN A 94 18.50 17.31 16.43
C GLN A 94 19.54 16.30 15.97
N THR A 95 19.41 15.79 14.75
CA THR A 95 20.22 14.68 14.23
C THR A 95 20.95 15.06 12.96
N PHE A 96 22.10 14.43 12.74
CA PHE A 96 22.91 14.54 11.53
C PHE A 96 22.11 14.10 10.31
N VAL A 97 21.43 12.95 10.40
CA VAL A 97 20.52 12.44 9.37
C VAL A 97 19.38 13.44 9.07
N GLY A 98 18.87 14.11 10.11
CA GLY A 98 17.84 15.14 9.97
C GLY A 98 18.36 16.39 9.27
N ARG A 99 19.61 16.79 9.55
CA ARG A 99 20.28 17.90 8.86
C ARG A 99 20.52 17.59 7.38
N VAL A 100 20.96 16.39 7.05
CA VAL A 100 21.13 15.90 5.67
C VAL A 100 19.79 15.91 4.93
N PHE A 101 18.73 15.40 5.56
CA PHE A 101 17.37 15.44 5.02
C PHE A 101 16.90 16.87 4.74
N ALA A 102 17.01 17.76 5.74
CA ALA A 102 16.54 19.14 5.65
C ALA A 102 17.34 19.99 4.64
N GLN A 103 18.66 19.78 4.56
CA GLN A 103 19.53 20.51 3.64
C GLN A 103 19.55 19.92 2.23
N SER A 104 19.11 18.67 2.06
CA SER A 104 19.14 17.95 0.79
C SER A 104 20.54 17.94 0.15
N GLN A 105 21.56 17.77 0.97
CA GLN A 105 22.97 17.66 0.58
C GLN A 105 23.60 16.43 1.22
N LEU A 106 24.46 15.74 0.48
CA LEU A 106 25.26 14.66 1.05
C LEU A 106 26.28 15.24 2.01
N ILE A 107 26.36 14.68 3.21
CA ILE A 107 27.34 15.09 4.22
C ILE A 107 28.12 13.86 4.69
N ILE A 108 29.44 14.02 4.79
CA ILE A 108 30.33 13.07 5.46
C ILE A 108 30.76 13.67 6.79
N CYS A 109 30.60 12.92 7.88
CA CYS A 109 31.21 13.21 9.17
C CYS A 109 32.45 12.31 9.31
N ASP A 110 33.64 12.88 9.10
CA ASP A 110 34.90 12.13 9.10
C ASP A 110 35.34 11.67 10.51
N ASP A 111 34.87 12.34 11.56
CA ASP A 111 35.10 11.97 12.95
C ASP A 111 33.85 12.22 13.81
N LEU A 112 33.10 11.14 14.06
CA LEU A 112 31.86 11.16 14.86
C LEU A 112 32.09 11.62 16.30
N SER A 113 33.28 11.40 16.87
CA SER A 113 33.56 11.80 18.26
C SER A 113 33.62 13.31 18.47
N GLN A 114 33.64 14.08 17.36
CA GLN A 114 33.61 15.54 17.38
C GLN A 114 32.21 16.13 17.11
N SER A 115 31.21 15.29 16.80
CA SER A 115 29.85 15.76 16.55
C SER A 115 29.02 15.79 17.84
N ASP A 116 28.19 16.83 17.95
CA ASP A 116 27.27 17.00 19.06
C ASP A 116 25.84 16.48 18.78
N GLU A 117 25.57 16.04 17.55
CA GLU A 117 24.26 15.55 17.12
C GLU A 117 23.92 14.18 17.74
N LEU A 118 22.63 13.97 18.02
CA LEU A 118 22.15 12.87 18.85
C LEU A 118 22.51 11.49 18.27
N ASP A 119 22.25 11.30 16.98
CA ASP A 119 22.55 10.07 16.24
C ASP A 119 24.06 9.86 16.05
N CYS A 120 24.85 10.92 15.83
CA CYS A 120 26.31 10.81 15.80
C CYS A 120 26.88 10.32 17.14
N LYS A 121 26.37 10.84 18.27
CA LYS A 121 26.76 10.37 19.61
C LYS A 121 26.40 8.90 19.83
N MET A 122 25.17 8.51 19.48
CA MET A 122 24.74 7.12 19.54
C MET A 122 25.66 6.20 18.72
N LEU A 123 26.00 6.59 17.49
CA LEU A 123 26.91 5.82 16.64
C LEU A 123 28.32 5.74 17.25
N SER A 124 28.86 6.86 17.77
CA SER A 124 30.19 6.90 18.37
C SER A 124 30.31 6.05 19.64
N GLU A 125 29.29 6.09 20.51
CA GLU A 125 29.21 5.25 21.71
C GLU A 125 29.17 3.75 21.39
N HIS A 126 28.69 3.39 20.20
CA HIS A 126 28.66 2.02 19.68
C HIS A 126 29.83 1.70 18.74
N GLY A 127 30.91 2.49 18.81
CA GLY A 127 32.20 2.19 18.19
C GLY A 127 32.38 2.70 16.76
N MET A 128 31.43 3.46 16.20
CA MET A 128 31.59 4.05 14.86
C MET A 128 32.53 5.26 14.90
N GLY A 129 33.42 5.35 13.92
CA GLY A 129 34.38 6.45 13.77
C GLY A 129 33.91 7.52 12.78
N THR A 130 33.18 7.13 11.73
CA THR A 130 32.72 8.03 10.66
C THR A 130 31.33 7.62 10.16
N CYS A 131 30.62 8.56 9.55
CA CYS A 131 29.43 8.25 8.76
C CYS A 131 29.35 9.12 7.51
N MET A 132 28.59 8.65 6.53
CA MET A 132 28.23 9.38 5.33
C MET A 132 26.75 9.17 5.07
N ASP A 133 26.03 10.24 4.80
CA ASP A 133 24.59 10.18 4.59
C ASP A 133 24.19 10.97 3.35
N ALA A 134 23.39 10.33 2.49
CA ALA A 134 22.96 10.85 1.21
C ALA A 134 21.44 11.05 1.22
N PRO A 135 20.94 12.25 0.86
CA PRO A 135 19.52 12.49 0.73
C PRO A 135 18.94 11.71 -0.45
N MET A 136 17.81 11.05 -0.22
CA MET A 136 16.99 10.42 -1.25
C MET A 136 16.02 11.47 -1.80
N ILE A 137 16.30 12.00 -2.99
CA ILE A 137 15.57 13.12 -3.58
C ILE A 137 14.80 12.67 -4.81
N HIS A 138 13.52 13.02 -4.87
CA HIS A 138 12.68 12.83 -6.04
C HIS A 138 11.89 14.12 -6.35
N ASN A 139 11.97 14.62 -7.59
CA ASN A 139 11.34 15.87 -8.02
C ASN A 139 11.63 17.07 -7.10
N GLY A 140 12.87 17.18 -6.61
CA GLY A 140 13.30 18.26 -5.71
C GLY A 140 12.83 18.12 -4.25
N VAL A 141 12.12 17.04 -3.90
CA VAL A 141 11.69 16.76 -2.53
C VAL A 141 12.53 15.62 -1.96
N CYS A 142 13.14 15.85 -0.80
CA CYS A 142 13.80 14.78 -0.04
C CYS A 142 12.75 13.92 0.67
N ILE A 143 12.82 12.61 0.48
CA ILE A 143 11.83 11.65 1.04
C ILE A 143 12.42 10.85 2.20
N GLY A 144 13.71 10.99 2.46
CA GLY A 144 14.47 10.24 3.44
C GLY A 144 15.96 10.28 3.14
N THR A 145 16.74 9.46 3.84
CA THR A 145 18.19 9.38 3.63
C THR A 145 18.71 7.94 3.58
N LEU A 146 19.85 7.79 2.94
CA LEU A 146 20.60 6.55 2.84
C LEU A 146 21.98 6.75 3.47
N ASN A 147 22.22 6.02 4.55
CA ASN A 147 23.35 6.19 5.43
C ASN A 147 24.30 4.97 5.42
N VAL A 148 25.59 5.24 5.51
CA VAL A 148 26.63 4.25 5.84
C VAL A 148 27.52 4.77 6.97
N ALA A 149 28.00 3.87 7.83
CA ALA A 149 28.94 4.18 8.90
C ALA A 149 29.99 3.08 9.08
N ASP A 150 31.18 3.47 9.54
CA ASP A 150 32.34 2.60 9.70
C ASP A 150 33.08 2.93 11.01
N GLN A 151 33.74 1.94 11.61
CA GLN A 151 34.56 2.10 12.82
C GLN A 151 35.78 3.01 12.60
N ARG A 152 36.32 3.08 11.38
CA ARG A 152 37.50 3.87 11.03
C ARG A 152 37.11 5.32 10.76
N LYS A 153 37.82 6.26 11.39
CA LYS A 153 37.70 7.69 11.08
C LYS A 153 38.28 8.00 9.68
N TYR A 154 37.78 9.06 9.04
CA TYR A 154 38.26 9.54 7.73
C TYR A 154 38.25 8.47 6.62
N HIS A 155 37.28 7.55 6.66
CA HIS A 155 37.24 6.41 5.75
C HIS A 155 36.68 6.76 4.35
N TYR A 156 35.60 7.55 4.29
CA TYR A 156 34.85 7.74 3.05
C TYR A 156 35.51 8.74 2.10
N THR A 157 35.53 8.41 0.81
CA THR A 157 36.12 9.23 -0.25
C THR A 157 35.06 9.98 -1.06
N LEU A 158 35.50 10.93 -1.91
CA LEU A 158 34.59 11.59 -2.86
C LEU A 158 33.96 10.59 -3.84
N GLN A 159 34.70 9.57 -4.28
CA GLN A 159 34.16 8.55 -5.18
C GLN A 159 33.04 7.74 -4.51
N GLN A 160 33.22 7.39 -3.22
CA GLN A 160 32.16 6.75 -2.43
C GLN A 160 30.96 7.68 -2.22
N ALA A 161 31.17 8.99 -2.05
CA ALA A 161 30.08 9.97 -1.98
C ALA A 161 29.26 10.03 -3.27
N ILE A 162 29.93 10.07 -4.43
CA ILE A 162 29.27 10.03 -5.75
C ILE A 162 28.45 8.74 -5.88
N LEU A 163 29.02 7.60 -5.49
CA LEU A 163 28.33 6.31 -5.53
C LEU A 163 27.09 6.30 -4.62
N LEU A 164 27.23 6.74 -3.36
CA LEU A 164 26.13 6.72 -2.40
C LEU A 164 25.01 7.67 -2.82
N GLN A 165 25.33 8.88 -3.29
CA GLN A 165 24.33 9.80 -3.83
C GLN A 165 23.62 9.22 -5.05
N SER A 166 24.35 8.53 -5.94
CA SER A 166 23.76 7.89 -7.13
C SER A 166 22.76 6.81 -6.72
N LEU A 167 23.14 5.97 -5.75
CA LEU A 167 22.27 4.92 -5.19
C LEU A 167 21.08 5.52 -4.44
N ALA A 168 21.27 6.57 -3.62
CA ALA A 168 20.20 7.25 -2.90
C ALA A 168 19.15 7.84 -3.86
N THR A 169 19.62 8.45 -4.96
CA THR A 169 18.73 9.03 -5.98
C THR A 169 17.96 7.95 -6.73
N TRP A 170 18.63 6.86 -7.12
CA TRP A 170 17.98 5.71 -7.73
C TRP A 170 16.96 5.05 -6.78
N LEU A 171 17.29 4.93 -5.50
CA LEU A 171 16.38 4.40 -4.49
C LEU A 171 15.16 5.29 -4.32
N ALA A 172 15.34 6.61 -4.27
CA ALA A 172 14.23 7.56 -4.21
C ALA A 172 13.23 7.37 -5.36
N LEU A 173 13.74 7.17 -6.58
CA LEU A 173 12.93 6.88 -7.76
C LEU A 173 12.16 5.56 -7.62
N ASN A 174 12.81 4.48 -7.17
CA ASN A 174 12.17 3.17 -7.00
C ASN A 174 11.08 3.20 -5.93
N ILE A 175 11.33 3.82 -4.79
CA ILE A 175 10.32 3.99 -3.73
C ILE A 175 9.09 4.71 -4.29
N LYS A 176 9.29 5.81 -5.03
CA LYS A 176 8.18 6.56 -5.62
C LYS A 176 7.43 5.77 -6.68
N LEU A 177 8.12 5.02 -7.52
CA LEU A 177 7.48 4.14 -8.50
C LEU A 177 6.63 3.07 -7.81
N HIS A 178 7.16 2.41 -6.77
CA HIS A 178 6.40 1.41 -6.01
C HIS A 178 5.15 2.00 -5.36
N LEU A 179 5.25 3.17 -4.73
CA LEU A 179 4.10 3.84 -4.13
C LEU A 179 3.05 4.23 -5.17
N GLN A 180 3.47 4.73 -6.34
CA GLN A 180 2.56 5.05 -7.45
C GLN A 180 1.86 3.80 -7.99
N VAL A 181 2.59 2.70 -8.17
CA VAL A 181 1.99 1.43 -8.61
C VAL A 181 0.96 0.93 -7.58
N GLN A 182 1.25 1.05 -6.29
CA GLN A 182 0.30 0.70 -5.23
C GLN A 182 -0.95 1.59 -5.25
N GLU A 183 -0.78 2.90 -5.40
CA GLU A 183 -1.90 3.85 -5.49
C GLU A 183 -2.76 3.59 -6.74
N MET A 184 -2.13 3.34 -7.88
CA MET A 184 -2.83 2.93 -9.11
C MET A 184 -3.57 1.60 -8.92
N ALA A 185 -2.99 0.65 -8.19
CA ALA A 185 -3.66 -0.61 -7.89
C ALA A 185 -4.90 -0.39 -7.02
N VAL A 186 -4.83 0.48 -6.01
CA VAL A 186 -5.96 0.87 -5.15
C VAL A 186 -7.05 1.57 -5.96
N LEU A 187 -6.71 2.60 -6.75
CA LEU A 187 -7.66 3.29 -7.62
C LEU A 187 -8.31 2.33 -8.62
N ALA A 188 -7.56 1.36 -9.12
CA ALA A 188 -8.07 0.32 -10.00
C ALA A 188 -8.78 -0.85 -9.25
N SER A 189 -8.94 -0.78 -7.92
CA SER A 189 -9.56 -1.83 -7.10
C SER A 189 -10.97 -1.49 -6.61
N THR A 190 -11.30 -0.20 -6.53
CA THR A 190 -12.60 0.27 -6.02
C THR A 190 -13.45 0.93 -7.09
N ASP A 191 -14.76 0.95 -6.88
CA ASP A 191 -15.71 1.78 -7.62
C ASP A 191 -15.70 3.20 -7.03
N GLU A 192 -15.43 4.21 -7.85
CA GLU A 192 -15.28 5.61 -7.41
C GLU A 192 -16.55 6.17 -6.75
N LEU A 193 -17.73 5.70 -7.18
CA LEU A 193 -18.99 6.23 -6.68
C LEU A 193 -19.34 5.67 -5.31
N THR A 194 -19.24 4.35 -5.14
CA THR A 194 -19.73 3.66 -3.94
C THR A 194 -18.62 3.38 -2.92
N GLY A 195 -17.36 3.37 -3.34
CA GLY A 195 -16.23 2.94 -2.52
C GLY A 195 -16.20 1.42 -2.25
N THR A 196 -17.07 0.63 -2.90
CA THR A 196 -16.95 -0.84 -2.88
C THR A 196 -15.79 -1.29 -3.75
N PHE A 197 -15.42 -2.56 -3.64
CA PHE A 197 -14.58 -3.16 -4.67
C PHE A 197 -15.26 -3.10 -6.04
N ASN A 198 -14.48 -3.10 -7.11
CA ASN A 198 -15.01 -3.13 -8.47
C ASN A 198 -15.06 -4.56 -9.01
N ARG A 199 -15.61 -4.70 -10.23
CA ARG A 199 -15.72 -5.98 -10.93
C ARG A 199 -14.40 -6.75 -11.04
N ARG A 200 -13.28 -6.05 -11.26
CA ARG A 200 -11.97 -6.70 -11.43
C ARG A 200 -11.56 -7.41 -10.15
N VAL A 201 -11.69 -6.74 -9.00
CA VAL A 201 -11.34 -7.33 -7.70
C VAL A 201 -12.31 -8.45 -7.33
N PHE A 202 -13.61 -8.30 -7.64
CA PHE A 202 -14.56 -9.39 -7.44
C PHE A 202 -14.14 -10.69 -8.14
N VAL A 203 -13.69 -10.61 -9.40
CA VAL A 203 -13.20 -11.78 -10.15
C VAL A 203 -11.93 -12.36 -9.52
N GLN A 204 -11.04 -11.52 -8.99
CA GLN A 204 -9.83 -11.98 -8.30
C GLN A 204 -10.18 -12.69 -7.00
N GLU A 205 -11.02 -12.08 -6.17
CA GLU A 205 -11.44 -12.61 -4.87
C GLU A 205 -12.24 -13.91 -5.03
N SER A 206 -13.15 -13.99 -6.00
CA SER A 206 -13.94 -15.20 -6.24
C SER A 206 -13.06 -16.39 -6.66
N ASN A 207 -12.05 -16.13 -7.51
CA ASN A 207 -11.07 -17.14 -7.89
C ASN A 207 -10.18 -17.57 -6.72
N GLN A 208 -9.72 -16.63 -5.89
CA GLN A 208 -8.95 -16.93 -4.68
C GLN A 208 -9.78 -17.75 -3.68
N THR A 209 -11.05 -17.39 -3.49
CA THR A 209 -11.98 -18.12 -2.62
C THR A 209 -12.23 -19.53 -3.14
N MET A 210 -12.40 -19.72 -4.45
CA MET A 210 -12.53 -21.04 -5.07
C MET A 210 -11.26 -21.89 -4.90
N GLN A 211 -10.07 -21.30 -5.08
CA GLN A 211 -8.81 -21.98 -4.80
C GLN A 211 -8.71 -22.36 -3.31
N HIS A 212 -9.12 -21.47 -2.41
CA HIS A 212 -9.14 -21.79 -0.99
C HIS A 212 -10.08 -22.95 -0.67
N PHE A 213 -11.30 -22.96 -1.24
CA PHE A 213 -12.25 -24.06 -1.11
C PHE A 213 -11.70 -25.38 -1.66
N SER A 214 -11.01 -25.37 -2.81
CA SER A 214 -10.47 -26.60 -3.40
C SER A 214 -9.42 -27.27 -2.51
N HIS A 215 -8.62 -26.48 -1.78
CA HIS A 215 -7.59 -26.97 -0.87
C HIS A 215 -8.12 -27.33 0.52
N THR A 216 -8.98 -26.48 1.09
CA THR A 216 -9.39 -26.57 2.52
C THR A 216 -10.78 -27.14 2.73
N ARG A 217 -11.60 -27.17 1.68
CA ARG A 217 -13.04 -27.47 1.74
C ARG A 217 -13.86 -26.50 2.59
N VAL A 218 -13.33 -25.33 2.95
CA VAL A 218 -14.10 -24.24 3.55
C VAL A 218 -15.05 -23.67 2.50
N PRO A 219 -16.37 -23.81 2.66
CA PRO A 219 -17.32 -23.42 1.63
C PRO A 219 -17.50 -21.91 1.56
N PHE A 220 -18.11 -21.41 0.49
CA PHE A 220 -18.49 -20.02 0.34
C PHE A 220 -19.79 -19.89 -0.46
N THR A 221 -20.41 -18.73 -0.37
CA THR A 221 -21.59 -18.37 -1.15
C THR A 221 -21.34 -17.12 -1.98
N ILE A 222 -21.86 -17.08 -3.20
CA ILE A 222 -21.97 -15.85 -4.01
C ILE A 222 -23.43 -15.39 -4.06
N GLY A 223 -23.65 -14.11 -3.78
CA GLY A 223 -24.91 -13.43 -4.02
C GLY A 223 -24.75 -12.32 -5.06
N ILE A 224 -25.66 -12.23 -6.02
CA ILE A 224 -25.75 -11.14 -6.98
C ILE A 224 -27.01 -10.35 -6.69
N LEU A 225 -26.84 -9.07 -6.40
CA LEU A 225 -27.86 -8.13 -5.99
C LEU A 225 -28.05 -7.10 -7.11
N ASP A 226 -29.30 -6.75 -7.37
CA ASP A 226 -29.65 -5.67 -8.29
C ASP A 226 -30.80 -4.83 -7.74
N ILE A 227 -30.72 -3.52 -7.99
CA ILE A 227 -31.73 -2.56 -7.54
C ILE A 227 -32.95 -2.62 -8.44
N ASP A 228 -34.10 -2.94 -7.84
CA ASP A 228 -35.35 -3.05 -8.57
C ASP A 228 -35.79 -1.68 -9.11
N HIS A 229 -36.10 -1.63 -10.41
CA HIS A 229 -36.62 -0.43 -11.08
C HIS A 229 -35.67 0.78 -11.04
N PHE A 230 -34.36 0.58 -10.91
CA PHE A 230 -33.39 1.68 -10.80
C PHE A 230 -33.40 2.64 -11.99
N LYS A 231 -33.60 2.14 -13.21
CA LYS A 231 -33.81 3.00 -14.38
C LYS A 231 -35.01 3.95 -14.21
N GLN A 232 -36.14 3.46 -13.70
CA GLN A 232 -37.33 4.30 -13.46
C GLN A 232 -37.06 5.35 -12.37
N LEU A 233 -36.30 4.99 -11.33
CA LEU A 233 -35.85 5.92 -10.31
C LEU A 233 -35.00 7.04 -10.93
N ASN A 234 -34.02 6.69 -11.78
CA ASN A 234 -33.19 7.67 -12.50
C ASN A 234 -34.00 8.53 -13.47
N ASP A 235 -34.93 7.94 -14.21
CA ASP A 235 -35.77 8.66 -15.15
C ASP A 235 -36.69 9.67 -14.44
N CYS A 236 -37.09 9.37 -13.19
CA CYS A 236 -37.99 10.22 -12.41
C CYS A 236 -37.27 11.30 -11.58
N TYR A 237 -36.11 10.98 -11.00
CA TYR A 237 -35.39 11.85 -10.04
C TYR A 237 -34.00 12.31 -10.52
N GLY A 238 -33.56 11.85 -11.68
CA GLY A 238 -32.26 12.15 -12.26
C GLY A 238 -31.13 11.23 -11.78
N HIS A 239 -30.06 11.17 -12.56
CA HIS A 239 -28.89 10.31 -12.26
C HIS A 239 -28.20 10.66 -10.94
N THR A 240 -28.18 11.92 -10.52
CA THR A 240 -27.58 12.33 -9.23
C THR A 240 -28.34 11.77 -8.04
N ALA A 241 -29.66 11.59 -8.14
CA ALA A 241 -30.47 10.91 -7.14
C ALA A 241 -30.15 9.42 -7.08
N GLY A 242 -30.02 8.76 -8.24
CA GLY A 242 -29.57 7.36 -8.31
C GLY A 242 -28.19 7.14 -7.72
N ASP A 243 -27.25 8.05 -7.99
CA ASP A 243 -25.92 8.03 -7.39
C ASP A 243 -25.96 8.16 -5.87
N HIS A 244 -26.86 9.00 -5.35
CA HIS A 244 -27.08 9.13 -3.92
C HIS A 244 -27.65 7.84 -3.30
N VAL A 245 -28.61 7.21 -3.99
CA VAL A 245 -29.19 5.92 -3.62
C VAL A 245 -28.10 4.84 -3.55
N LEU A 246 -27.25 4.72 -4.57
CA LEU A 246 -26.15 3.75 -4.62
C LEU A 246 -25.18 3.91 -3.44
N LYS A 247 -24.81 5.16 -3.12
CA LYS A 247 -23.94 5.47 -1.96
C LYS A 247 -24.58 5.08 -0.63
N LYS A 248 -25.86 5.39 -0.43
CA LYS A 248 -26.58 5.10 0.81
C LYS A 248 -26.83 3.60 0.98
N MET A 249 -27.27 2.93 -0.08
CA MET A 249 -27.47 1.50 -0.12
C MET A 249 -26.18 0.76 0.24
N THR A 250 -25.07 1.12 -0.41
CA THR A 250 -23.76 0.49 -0.16
C THR A 250 -23.36 0.58 1.30
N LYS A 251 -23.45 1.77 1.91
CA LYS A 251 -23.14 1.95 3.34
C LYS A 251 -24.02 1.08 4.23
N LYS A 252 -25.30 0.96 3.86
CA LYS A 252 -26.26 0.14 4.60
C LYS A 252 -25.94 -1.36 4.47
N ILE A 253 -25.64 -1.85 3.27
CA ILE A 253 -25.20 -3.23 3.05
C ILE A 253 -23.92 -3.51 3.85
N ARG A 254 -22.92 -2.62 3.80
CA ARG A 254 -21.68 -2.79 4.56
C ARG A 254 -21.91 -2.93 6.07
N SER A 255 -22.89 -2.21 6.64
CA SER A 255 -23.25 -2.34 8.06
C SER A 255 -23.89 -3.68 8.44
N VAL A 256 -24.36 -4.43 7.44
CA VAL A 256 -24.96 -5.76 7.57
C VAL A 256 -23.93 -6.87 7.38
N LEU A 257 -22.86 -6.61 6.65
CA LEU A 257 -21.79 -7.55 6.34
C LEU A 257 -20.74 -7.59 7.46
N ARG A 258 -20.04 -8.72 7.60
CA ARG A 258 -18.87 -8.88 8.46
C ARG A 258 -17.63 -8.29 7.79
N ASP A 259 -16.54 -8.18 8.53
CA ASP A 259 -15.28 -7.67 7.99
C ASP A 259 -14.69 -8.61 6.94
N GLU A 260 -14.89 -9.92 7.09
CA GLU A 260 -14.49 -10.96 6.13
C GLU A 260 -15.40 -11.09 4.91
N ASP A 261 -16.58 -10.46 4.92
CA ASP A 261 -17.52 -10.52 3.80
C ASP A 261 -17.11 -9.54 2.69
N PHE A 262 -17.12 -10.02 1.45
CA PHE A 262 -16.73 -9.21 0.31
C PHE A 262 -17.95 -8.56 -0.35
N LEU A 263 -17.83 -7.28 -0.71
CA LEU A 263 -18.85 -6.54 -1.46
C LEU A 263 -18.20 -5.74 -2.59
N ALA A 264 -18.67 -6.00 -3.81
CA ALA A 264 -18.25 -5.28 -5.00
C ALA A 264 -19.43 -4.78 -5.83
N ARG A 265 -19.22 -3.67 -6.54
CA ARG A 265 -20.09 -3.21 -7.62
C ARG A 265 -19.58 -3.78 -8.92
N ILE A 266 -20.41 -4.57 -9.60
CA ILE A 266 -20.03 -5.30 -10.82
C ILE A 266 -20.67 -4.72 -12.09
N GLY A 267 -21.69 -3.87 -11.93
CA GLY A 267 -22.39 -3.17 -13.01
C GLY A 267 -22.95 -1.82 -12.56
N GLY A 268 -23.84 -1.23 -13.36
CA GLY A 268 -24.44 0.07 -13.05
C GLY A 268 -25.26 0.06 -11.75
N GLU A 269 -26.15 -0.91 -11.60
CA GLU A 269 -27.02 -1.11 -10.43
C GLU A 269 -26.83 -2.48 -9.77
N GLU A 270 -25.79 -3.20 -10.21
CA GLU A 270 -25.52 -4.59 -9.84
C GLU A 270 -24.33 -4.70 -8.89
N PHE A 271 -24.50 -5.47 -7.82
CA PHE A 271 -23.50 -5.74 -6.80
C PHE A 271 -23.32 -7.24 -6.62
N ALA A 272 -22.11 -7.67 -6.31
CA ALA A 272 -21.81 -9.03 -5.95
C ALA A 272 -21.26 -9.10 -4.52
N ILE A 273 -21.67 -10.13 -3.81
CA ILE A 273 -21.30 -10.42 -2.43
C ILE A 273 -20.69 -11.82 -2.38
N ILE A 274 -19.55 -11.96 -1.70
CA ILE A 274 -18.97 -13.27 -1.36
C ILE A 274 -19.04 -13.40 0.16
N LEU A 275 -19.64 -14.50 0.64
CA LEU A 275 -19.69 -14.86 2.06
C LEU A 275 -18.80 -16.09 2.28
N PRO A 276 -17.56 -15.91 2.77
CA PRO A 276 -16.69 -17.03 3.13
C PRO A 276 -17.27 -17.82 4.31
N ALA A 277 -17.03 -19.13 4.34
CA ALA A 277 -17.44 -20.03 5.42
C ALA A 277 -18.95 -20.00 5.77
N CYS A 278 -19.81 -19.63 4.82
CA CYS A 278 -21.23 -19.41 5.04
C CYS A 278 -22.08 -20.24 4.06
N LEU A 279 -22.96 -21.09 4.60
CA LEU A 279 -23.90 -21.95 3.86
C LEU A 279 -25.26 -22.06 4.56
N GLY A 280 -26.27 -22.51 3.83
CA GLY A 280 -27.60 -22.90 4.30
C GLY A 280 -28.35 -21.76 4.98
N ASP A 281 -28.84 -22.03 6.20
CA ASP A 281 -29.67 -21.09 6.94
C ASP A 281 -28.93 -19.81 7.34
N GLU A 282 -27.60 -19.84 7.44
CA GLU A 282 -26.80 -18.65 7.73
C GLU A 282 -26.77 -17.69 6.54
N THR A 283 -26.47 -18.22 5.34
CA THR A 283 -26.54 -17.51 4.07
C THR A 283 -27.91 -16.84 3.89
N MET A 284 -28.98 -17.62 4.09
CA MET A 284 -30.35 -17.14 3.99
C MET A 284 -30.63 -15.97 4.96
N ARG A 285 -30.12 -16.06 6.20
CA ARG A 285 -30.29 -14.99 7.20
C ARG A 285 -29.58 -13.69 6.78
N VAL A 286 -28.34 -13.78 6.27
CA VAL A 286 -27.59 -12.61 5.82
C VAL A 286 -28.30 -11.91 4.67
N PHE A 287 -28.66 -12.63 3.61
CA PHE A 287 -29.32 -12.01 2.45
C PHE A 287 -30.73 -11.51 2.78
N LYS A 288 -31.51 -12.20 3.62
CA LYS A 288 -32.80 -11.68 4.11
C LYS A 288 -32.63 -10.38 4.87
N ARG A 289 -31.61 -10.31 5.74
CA ARG A 289 -31.30 -9.08 6.48
C ARG A 289 -30.95 -7.95 5.51
N ILE A 290 -30.18 -8.21 4.45
CA ILE A 290 -29.89 -7.22 3.40
C ILE A 290 -31.19 -6.71 2.75
N CYS A 291 -32.03 -7.61 2.24
CA CYS A 291 -33.31 -7.24 1.61
C CYS A 291 -34.18 -6.39 2.54
N SER A 292 -34.46 -6.86 3.76
CA SER A 292 -35.32 -6.14 4.70
C SER A 292 -34.72 -4.81 5.15
N THR A 293 -33.40 -4.71 5.25
CA THR A 293 -32.74 -3.46 5.62
C THR A 293 -32.83 -2.42 4.51
N ILE A 294 -32.76 -2.84 3.25
CA ILE A 294 -32.89 -1.95 2.09
C ILE A 294 -34.37 -1.56 1.88
N GLU A 295 -35.28 -2.52 1.99
CA GLU A 295 -36.73 -2.27 1.89
C GLU A 295 -37.22 -1.25 2.93
N ALA A 296 -36.68 -1.30 4.14
CA ALA A 296 -36.98 -0.33 5.20
C ALA A 296 -36.17 0.98 5.11
N MET A 297 -35.29 1.13 4.11
CA MET A 297 -34.43 2.31 4.00
C MET A 297 -35.14 3.45 3.30
N GLU A 298 -35.22 4.58 3.99
CA GLU A 298 -35.61 5.87 3.40
C GLU A 298 -34.36 6.66 2.99
N VAL A 299 -34.28 7.02 1.71
CA VAL A 299 -33.20 7.87 1.20
C VAL A 299 -33.75 9.26 0.94
N HIS A 300 -33.47 10.18 1.86
CA HIS A 300 -33.79 11.60 1.70
C HIS A 300 -32.87 12.22 0.65
N TYR A 301 -33.46 12.75 -0.43
CA TYR A 301 -32.76 13.46 -1.49
C TYR A 301 -33.57 14.71 -1.86
N GLU A 302 -32.98 15.89 -1.62
CA GLU A 302 -33.67 17.18 -1.74
C GLU A 302 -34.95 17.26 -0.87
N GLN A 303 -36.13 17.39 -1.49
CA GLN A 303 -37.44 17.41 -0.82
C GLN A 303 -38.16 16.06 -0.89
N GLU A 304 -37.54 15.05 -1.49
CA GLU A 304 -38.14 13.74 -1.75
C GLU A 304 -37.59 12.66 -0.80
N VAL A 305 -38.42 11.66 -0.55
CA VAL A 305 -38.02 10.43 0.15
C VAL A 305 -38.08 9.28 -0.85
N LEU A 306 -36.91 8.75 -1.20
CA LEU A 306 -36.78 7.68 -2.17
C LEU A 306 -36.80 6.34 -1.44
N CYS A 307 -37.76 5.49 -1.81
CA CYS A 307 -37.87 4.10 -1.36
C CYS A 307 -37.67 3.17 -2.55
N PHE A 308 -36.95 2.08 -2.34
CA PHE A 308 -36.65 1.10 -3.38
C PHE A 308 -36.39 -0.27 -2.75
N THR A 309 -36.40 -1.30 -3.60
CA THR A 309 -36.15 -2.69 -3.19
C THR A 309 -35.00 -3.26 -3.99
N VAL A 310 -34.55 -4.44 -3.59
CA VAL A 310 -33.53 -5.21 -4.32
C VAL A 310 -33.99 -6.64 -4.54
N SER A 311 -33.57 -7.20 -5.66
CA SER A 311 -33.64 -8.62 -5.93
C SER A 311 -32.26 -9.25 -5.78
N ILE A 312 -32.18 -10.45 -5.21
CA ILE A 312 -30.91 -11.14 -4.99
C ILE A 312 -30.99 -12.58 -5.53
N GLY A 313 -30.04 -12.96 -6.37
CA GLY A 313 -29.77 -14.34 -6.75
C GLY A 313 -28.62 -14.90 -5.93
N VAL A 314 -28.80 -16.07 -5.33
CA VAL A 314 -27.80 -16.66 -4.42
C VAL A 314 -27.41 -18.05 -4.90
N ALA A 315 -26.11 -18.33 -4.92
CA ALA A 315 -25.57 -19.65 -5.24
C ALA A 315 -24.46 -20.02 -4.26
N GLU A 316 -24.63 -21.17 -3.63
CA GLU A 316 -23.62 -21.78 -2.77
C GLU A 316 -22.64 -22.59 -3.61
N VAL A 317 -21.36 -22.62 -3.22
CA VAL A 317 -20.38 -23.47 -3.91
C VAL A 317 -20.73 -24.95 -3.77
N GLY A 318 -20.78 -25.66 -4.89
CA GLY A 318 -21.06 -27.07 -4.99
C GLY A 318 -19.85 -27.85 -5.49
N LYS A 319 -19.86 -29.17 -5.28
CA LYS A 319 -18.82 -30.08 -5.83
C LYS A 319 -18.83 -30.18 -7.36
N HIS A 320 -19.89 -29.68 -8.00
CA HIS A 320 -20.08 -29.72 -9.44
C HIS A 320 -19.53 -28.46 -10.15
N ASP A 321 -19.20 -27.40 -9.40
CA ASP A 321 -18.61 -26.19 -9.97
C ASP A 321 -17.13 -26.45 -10.28
N ALA A 322 -16.71 -26.13 -11.50
CA ALA A 322 -15.31 -26.27 -11.90
C ALA A 322 -14.47 -25.06 -11.45
N ASP A 323 -15.09 -23.88 -11.44
CA ASP A 323 -14.47 -22.62 -11.08
C ASP A 323 -15.47 -21.64 -10.44
N ALA A 324 -15.00 -20.46 -10.03
CA ALA A 324 -15.84 -19.44 -9.42
C ALA A 324 -16.88 -18.85 -10.39
N GLU A 325 -16.63 -18.93 -11.70
CA GLU A 325 -17.52 -18.41 -12.74
C GLU A 325 -18.79 -19.27 -12.85
N ASP A 326 -18.71 -20.59 -12.64
CA ASP A 326 -19.88 -21.46 -12.57
C ASP A 326 -20.83 -21.06 -11.42
N VAL A 327 -20.28 -20.80 -10.23
CA VAL A 327 -21.04 -20.34 -9.06
C VAL A 327 -21.70 -18.98 -9.36
N PHE A 328 -20.94 -18.05 -9.95
CA PHE A 328 -21.43 -16.73 -10.35
C PHE A 328 -22.60 -16.85 -11.35
N LYS A 329 -22.46 -17.65 -12.41
CA LYS A 329 -23.52 -17.87 -13.41
C LYS A 329 -24.78 -18.46 -12.81
N ARG A 330 -24.66 -19.33 -11.79
CA ARG A 330 -25.82 -19.86 -11.07
C ARG A 330 -26.52 -18.77 -10.26
N ALA A 331 -25.76 -17.94 -9.54
CA ALA A 331 -26.32 -16.81 -8.81
C ALA A 331 -27.02 -15.82 -9.76
N ASP A 332 -26.45 -15.56 -10.93
CA ASP A 332 -27.01 -14.64 -11.93
C ASP A 332 -28.34 -15.15 -12.50
N LYS A 333 -28.40 -16.44 -12.84
CA LYS A 333 -29.66 -17.10 -13.24
C LYS A 333 -30.71 -17.02 -12.13
N ALA A 334 -30.32 -17.20 -10.88
CA ALA A 334 -31.23 -17.06 -9.75
C ALA A 334 -31.73 -15.61 -9.60
N LEU A 335 -30.88 -14.60 -9.81
CA LEU A 335 -31.28 -13.20 -9.79
C LEU A 335 -32.32 -12.90 -10.86
N TYR A 336 -32.13 -13.45 -12.06
CA TYR A 336 -33.12 -13.36 -13.12
C TYR A 336 -34.48 -13.96 -12.70
N CYS A 337 -34.47 -15.13 -12.07
CA CYS A 337 -35.68 -15.75 -11.51
C CYS A 337 -36.33 -14.89 -10.41
N ALA A 338 -35.53 -14.27 -9.53
CA ALA A 338 -36.04 -13.34 -8.51
C ALA A 338 -36.78 -12.15 -9.14
N LYS A 339 -36.20 -11.54 -10.18
CA LYS A 339 -36.81 -10.43 -10.92
C LYS A 339 -38.10 -10.86 -11.62
N GLN A 340 -38.13 -12.03 -12.25
CA GLN A 340 -39.33 -12.54 -12.92
C GLN A 340 -40.46 -12.92 -11.95
N ALA A 341 -40.12 -13.44 -10.77
CA ALA A 341 -41.10 -13.88 -9.79
C ALA A 341 -41.80 -12.71 -9.06
N GLY A 342 -41.45 -11.45 -9.38
CA GLY A 342 -42.10 -10.26 -8.84
C GLY A 342 -41.18 -9.37 -8.01
N ARG A 343 -39.85 -9.52 -8.11
CA ARG A 343 -38.84 -8.66 -7.46
C ARG A 343 -38.91 -8.65 -5.93
N ASN A 344 -38.12 -7.79 -5.28
CA ASN A 344 -38.02 -7.63 -3.81
C ASN A 344 -37.89 -8.97 -3.08
N ARG A 345 -36.97 -9.82 -3.55
CA ARG A 345 -36.83 -11.19 -3.03
C ARG A 345 -35.47 -11.79 -3.30
N ILE A 346 -35.26 -12.91 -2.62
CA ILE A 346 -34.10 -13.76 -2.82
C ILE A 346 -34.55 -15.01 -3.56
N HIS A 347 -33.75 -15.44 -4.54
CA HIS A 347 -33.90 -16.73 -5.18
C HIS A 347 -32.59 -17.50 -5.05
N PHE A 348 -32.67 -18.77 -4.68
CA PHE A 348 -31.50 -19.65 -4.58
C PHE A 348 -31.36 -20.48 -5.84
N ALA A 349 -30.15 -20.64 -6.34
CA ALA A 349 -29.83 -21.61 -7.38
C ALA A 349 -29.72 -22.99 -6.73
N ASN A 350 -30.74 -23.81 -6.93
CA ASN A 350 -30.75 -25.21 -6.49
C ASN A 350 -29.76 -26.07 -7.28
#